data_AF-A0A7C8B579-F1
#
_entry.id   AF-A0A7C8B579-F1
#
_cell.length_a   1.000
_cell.length_b   1.000
_cell.length_c   1.000
_cell.angle_alpha   90.00
_cell.angle_beta   90.00
_cell.angle_gamma   90.00
#
_symmetry.space_group_name_H-M   'P 1'
#
loop_
_entity.id
_entity.type
_entity.pdbx_description
1 polymer ?
#
loop_
_entity_poly.entity_id
_entity_poly.type
_entity_poly.pdbx_seq_one_letter_code
_entity_poly.pdbx_strand_id
1 'polypeptide(L)' 'MAGKIKQMIDAIITQRAKDNAMLVGVIKTKLLLKGIDPNKFNAQSVDDPAIIAKLEAVIKELK' A
#
# COMPACT_ATOMS: atom_id res chain seq x y z
N MET A 1 -12.03 -3.41 -11.17
CA MET A 1 -11.33 -4.71 -11.23
C MET A 1 -10.77 -4.93 -9.84
N ALA A 2 -11.48 -5.67 -8.99
CA ALA A 2 -11.17 -5.78 -7.57
C ALA A 2 -9.71 -6.21 -7.31
N GLY A 3 -9.12 -5.70 -6.23
CA GLY A 3 -7.76 -6.05 -5.82
C GLY A 3 -6.66 -5.14 -6.38
N LYS A 4 -6.98 -4.05 -7.08
CA LYS A 4 -5.99 -3.07 -7.55
C LYS A 4 -5.28 -2.39 -6.38
N ILE A 5 -6.02 -2.08 -5.30
CA ILE A 5 -5.45 -1.53 -4.06
C ILE A 5 -4.39 -2.48 -3.47
N LYS A 6 -4.70 -3.79 -3.41
CA LYS A 6 -3.77 -4.78 -2.90
C LYS A 6 -2.50 -4.86 -3.76
N GLN A 7 -2.65 -4.91 -5.08
CA GLN A 7 -1.51 -4.89 -6.01
C GLN A 7 -0.62 -3.65 -5.83
N MET A 8 -1.22 -2.48 -5.64
CA MET A 8 -0.46 -1.24 -5.39
C MET A 8 0.29 -1.28 -4.07
N ILE A 9 -0.34 -1.79 -3.01
CA ILE A 9 0.29 -1.95 -1.70
C ILE A 9 1.48 -2.93 -1.78
N ASP A 10 1.27 -4.09 -2.40
CA ASP A 10 2.33 -5.09 -2.60
C ASP A 10 3.48 -4.49 -3.42
N ALA A 11 3.18 -3.75 -4.49
CA ALA A 11 4.20 -3.06 -5.29
C ALA A 11 5.01 -2.03 -4.48
N ILE A 12 4.34 -1.22 -3.64
CA ILE A 12 5.02 -0.26 -2.74
C ILE A 12 5.94 -1.01 -1.77
N ILE A 13 5.45 -2.09 -1.16
CA ILE A 13 6.22 -2.90 -0.22
C ILE A 13 7.44 -3.50 -0.92
N THR A 14 7.28 -4.18 -2.05
CA THR A 14 8.37 -4.82 -2.79
C THR A 14 9.41 -3.80 -3.25
N GLN A 15 8.98 -2.68 -3.84
CA GLN A 15 9.89 -1.67 -4.37
C GLN A 15 10.72 -0.98 -3.28
N ARG A 16 10.16 -0.84 -2.07
CA ARG A 16 10.80 -0.13 -0.96
C ARG A 16 11.54 -1.04 0.00
N ALA A 17 11.01 -2.23 0.25
CA ALA A 17 11.64 -3.17 1.16
C ALA A 17 12.93 -3.73 0.57
N LYS A 18 13.06 -3.91 -0.76
CA LYS A 18 14.25 -4.50 -1.41
C LYS A 18 14.76 -5.72 -0.63
N ASP A 19 13.85 -6.65 -0.31
CA ASP A 19 14.09 -7.85 0.51
C ASP A 19 14.46 -7.64 1.99
N ASN A 20 14.36 -6.42 2.51
CA ASN A 20 14.54 -6.12 3.92
C ASN A 20 13.22 -6.25 4.70
N ALA A 21 13.11 -7.31 5.51
CA ALA A 21 11.94 -7.59 6.34
C ALA A 21 11.60 -6.48 7.36
N MET A 22 12.60 -5.74 7.88
CA MET A 22 12.33 -4.59 8.77
C MET A 22 11.62 -3.47 8.01
N LEU A 23 12.04 -3.18 6.78
CA LEU A 23 11.42 -2.14 5.97
C LEU A 23 9.96 -2.48 5.62
N VAL A 24 9.65 -3.77 5.38
CA VAL A 24 8.26 -4.22 5.21
C VAL A 24 7.38 -3.78 6.39
N GLY A 25 7.85 -4.01 7.62
CA GLY A 25 7.14 -3.60 8.83
C GLY A 25 6.94 -2.08 8.90
N VAL A 26 7.99 -1.31 8.64
CA VAL A 26 7.95 0.17 8.65
C VAL A 26 6.97 0.70 7.59
N ILE A 27 6.98 0.14 6.38
CA ILE A 27 6.09 0.56 5.29
C ILE A 27 4.64 0.26 5.65
N LYS A 28 4.35 -0.94 6.17
CA LYS A 28 2.99 -1.31 6.62
C LYS A 28 2.50 -0.37 7.72
N THR A 29 3.33 -0.07 8.71
CA THR A 29 3.00 0.89 9.76
C THR A 29 2.78 2.29 9.19
N LYS A 30 3.57 2.74 8.22
CA LYS A 30 3.40 4.05 7.57
C LYS A 30 2.08 4.14 6.79
N LEU A 31 1.67 3.06 6.12
CA LEU A 31 0.38 2.96 5.45
C LEU A 31 -0.77 3.04 6.47
N LEU A 32 -0.67 2.28 7.57
CA LEU A 32 -1.63 2.32 8.67
C LEU A 32 -1.80 3.73 9.24
N LEU A 33 -0.69 4.45 9.49
CA LEU A 33 -0.71 5.83 9.97
C LEU A 33 -1.36 6.82 8.98
N LYS A 34 -1.31 6.53 7.68
CA LYS A 34 -2.02 7.30 6.64
C LYS A 34 -3.50 6.87 6.48
N GLY A 35 -3.97 5.98 7.34
CA GLY A 35 -5.34 5.45 7.35
C GLY A 35 -5.60 4.42 6.25
N ILE A 36 -4.56 3.76 5.75
CA ILE A 36 -4.63 2.68 4.77
C ILE A 36 -4.21 1.41 5.48
N ASP A 37 -5.14 0.52 5.80
CA ASP A 37 -4.83 -0.76 6.44
C ASP A 37 -4.57 -1.85 5.39
N PRO A 38 -3.31 -2.27 5.16
CA PRO A 38 -2.98 -3.29 4.17
C PRO A 38 -3.73 -4.61 4.37
N ASN A 39 -4.06 -4.95 5.62
CA ASN A 39 -4.71 -6.21 5.95
C ASN A 39 -6.21 -6.20 5.63
N LYS A 40 -6.81 -5.02 5.46
CA LYS A 40 -8.22 -4.87 5.07
C LYS A 40 -8.44 -5.03 3.56
N PHE A 41 -7.39 -4.94 2.75
CA PHE A 41 -7.50 -5.07 1.31
C PHE A 41 -7.19 -6.49 0.86
N ASN A 42 -8.19 -7.12 0.27
CA ASN A 42 -8.05 -8.43 -0.35
C ASN A 42 -8.25 -8.30 -1.88
N ALA A 43 -8.01 -9.39 -2.61
CA ALA A 43 -8.14 -9.41 -4.07
C ALA A 43 -9.60 -9.18 -4.56
N GLN A 44 -10.57 -9.16 -3.64
CA GLN A 44 -11.99 -8.95 -3.92
C GLN A 44 -12.50 -7.62 -3.34
N SER A 45 -11.65 -6.83 -2.67
CA SER A 45 -12.03 -5.54 -2.14
C SER A 45 -12.39 -4.60 -3.28
N VAL A 46 -13.55 -3.95 -3.15
CA VAL A 46 -13.98 -2.88 -4.06
C VAL A 46 -12.94 -1.78 -3.98
N ASP A 47 -12.36 -1.42 -5.12
CA ASP A 47 -11.34 -0.40 -5.16
C ASP A 47 -11.99 0.97 -4.93
N ASP A 48 -11.73 1.55 -3.75
CA ASP A 48 -12.14 2.90 -3.44
C ASP A 48 -11.15 3.91 -4.06
N PRO A 49 -11.61 4.81 -4.96
CA PRO A 49 -10.75 5.81 -5.59
C PRO A 49 -10.07 6.75 -4.58
N ALA A 50 -10.67 6.99 -3.41
CA ALA A 50 -10.04 7.78 -2.36
C ALA A 50 -8.79 7.11 -1.80
N ILE A 51 -8.79 5.77 -1.71
CA ILE A 51 -7.65 4.99 -1.21
C ILE A 51 -6.56 4.88 -2.27
N ILE A 52 -6.95 4.73 -3.54
CA ILE A 52 -6.01 4.78 -4.67
C ILE A 52 -5.28 6.12 -4.67
N ALA A 53 -5.99 7.24 -4.55
CA ALA A 53 -5.39 8.58 -4.50
C ALA A 53 -4.38 8.72 -3.34
N LYS A 54 -4.70 8.16 -2.16
CA LYS A 54 -3.78 8.13 -1.02
C LYS A 54 -2.53 7.28 -1.31
N LEU A 55 -2.68 6.12 -1.94
CA LEU A 55 -1.56 5.26 -2.33
C LEU A 55 -0.66 5.93 -3.37
N GLU A 56 -1.24 6.61 -4.37
CA GLU A 56 -0.48 7.39 -5.34
C GLU A 56 0.27 8.55 -4.67
N ALA A 57 -0.35 9.24 -3.72
CA ALA A 57 0.33 10.27 -2.94
C ALA A 57 1.53 9.71 -2.16
N VAL A 58 1.39 8.52 -1.57
CA VAL A 58 2.51 7.81 -0.90
C VAL A 58 3.61 7.49 -1.90
N ILE A 59 3.28 6.95 -3.08
CA ILE A 59 4.28 6.65 -4.13
C ILE A 59 5.02 7.94 -4.54
N LYS A 60 4.30 9.05 -4.69
CA LYS A 60 4.83 10.34 -5.13
C LYS A 60 5.70 11.02 -4.06
N GLU A 61 5.29 11.00 -2.80
CA GLU A 61 6.08 11.53 -1.67
C GLU A 61 7.41 10.81 -1.47
N LEU A 62 7.47 9.56 -1.89
CA LEU A 62 8.64 8.73 -1.68
C LEU A 62 9.63 8.80 -2.86
N LYS A 63 9.28 9.48 -3.96
CA LYS A 63 10.11 9.67 -5.17
C LYS A 63 11.11 10.80 -4.95
#